data_AF-A0A561E8R9-F1
#
_entry.id   AF-A0A561E8R9-F1
#
_cell.length_a   1.000
_cell.length_b   1.000
_cell.length_c   1.000
_cell.angle_alpha   90.00
_cell.angle_beta   90.00
_cell.angle_gamma   90.00
#
_symmetry.space_group_name_H-M   'P 1'
#
loop_
_entity.id
_entity.type
_entity.pdbx_description
1 polymer ?
#
loop_
_entity_poly.entity_id
_entity_poly.type
_entity_poly.pdbx_seq_one_letter_code
_entity_poly.pdbx_strand_id
1 'polypeptide(L)'
;MRIDRRDLLKVSFGGAAALALAACQPLTELQVRTSFDQLLLQLEQQEPELFAPTADATDGMVAWGTSYVLQALNERFLRTGRTDYADLFVQVADCVLNIRDSVLQRRDWTGKALPIWTVASVYTAMRANVTDATGTVLAIFALAPLAHAKSYTIHVLPGTSSFDVRVLDNTGKQVDSVTGLTMDPTSASYAPRVLRRRAPTTMSMTCQDVQRSGAMPVAQTVVPRSARVGFAVHTGMIASPLIEFSTSVAKRGMSSRYGADAARYARAAASAWLVHADEVTTDSRGTYVKTPRGTPVRYDGADVPHNQALALARLGLGVGAHLPSARTSATKIFQTFAADVRQAGAGLTWNYFWTKGVCYRGYSAATGISQYLPAMVGNHGPEDTSHGAIDVLAVLQALDAGIDLGKVTVASLQATLRSLTLASGFSTIVSEVEGSTKGARNAPLWSAVLPPDQRASYLMMQQDILHHAPPRGSDLLGAAYADALSPSSSIPASVTPTTSTPSSSNGSSPSPTASLTTPLND
;
A
#
# COMPACT_ATOMS: atom_id res chain seq x y z
N MET A 1 -24.96 12.62 28.02
CA MET A 1 -24.11 12.97 29.17
C MET A 1 -22.67 13.01 28.65
N ARG A 2 -22.12 14.21 28.40
CA ARG A 2 -20.75 14.38 27.86
C ARG A 2 -19.76 14.22 29.00
N ILE A 3 -18.94 13.17 28.97
CA ILE A 3 -17.79 13.04 29.86
C ILE A 3 -16.63 13.78 29.20
N ASP A 4 -16.04 14.73 29.92
CA ASP A 4 -14.89 15.51 29.48
C ASP A 4 -13.64 14.60 29.43
N ARG A 5 -12.93 14.57 28.29
CA ARG A 5 -11.81 13.64 28.04
C ARG A 5 -10.58 13.94 28.92
N ARG A 6 -10.56 15.03 29.68
CA ARG A 6 -9.43 15.45 30.53
C ARG A 6 -9.35 14.77 31.90
N ASP A 7 -10.39 14.06 32.33
CA ASP A 7 -10.45 13.49 33.70
C ASP A 7 -9.79 12.10 33.85
N LEU A 8 -9.22 11.51 32.79
CA LEU A 8 -8.60 10.18 32.81
C LEU A 8 -7.14 10.13 33.27
N LEU A 9 -6.53 11.26 33.65
CA LEU A 9 -5.10 11.36 33.95
C LEU A 9 -4.80 11.57 35.45
N LYS A 10 -5.17 10.59 36.29
CA LYS A 10 -4.62 10.47 37.67
C LYS A 10 -4.51 9.01 38.11
N VAL A 11 -3.51 8.29 37.61
CA VAL A 11 -2.99 7.07 38.26
C VAL A 11 -1.46 7.13 38.25
N SER A 12 -0.89 7.18 39.46
CA SER A 12 0.54 7.22 39.74
C SER A 12 1.17 5.83 39.66
N PHE A 13 2.30 5.70 38.96
CA PHE A 13 3.13 4.49 38.94
C PHE A 13 4.25 4.56 40.00
N GLY A 14 4.22 3.65 40.97
CA GLY A 14 5.35 3.31 41.84
C GLY A 14 6.01 2.03 41.34
N GLY A 15 7.33 2.04 41.19
CA GLY A 15 8.10 0.99 40.52
C GLY A 15 8.48 -0.21 41.40
N ALA A 16 8.83 -1.31 40.73
CA ALA A 16 10.02 -2.15 40.96
C ALA A 16 10.01 -3.32 39.96
N ALA A 17 11.14 -3.55 39.30
CA ALA A 17 11.33 -4.65 38.35
C ALA A 17 11.58 -5.98 39.10
N ALA A 18 10.75 -6.99 38.83
CA ALA A 18 11.03 -8.38 39.13
C ALA A 18 10.57 -9.24 37.93
N LEU A 19 11.54 -9.87 37.25
CA LEU A 19 11.28 -10.88 36.23
C LEU A 19 10.72 -12.13 36.91
N ALA A 20 9.39 -12.25 36.95
CA ALA A 20 8.69 -13.50 37.15
C ALA A 20 8.00 -13.86 35.83
N LEU A 21 8.18 -15.10 35.37
CA LEU A 21 7.29 -15.74 34.40
C LEU A 21 5.89 -15.87 35.02
N ALA A 22 5.19 -14.74 35.11
CA ALA A 22 3.80 -14.71 35.51
C ALA A 22 3.00 -15.42 34.41
N ALA A 23 2.25 -16.44 34.80
CA ALA A 23 1.20 -16.99 33.95
C ALA A 23 0.35 -15.81 33.45
N CYS A 24 0.35 -15.58 32.12
CA CYS A 24 -0.44 -14.53 31.49
C CYS A 24 -1.91 -14.73 31.85
N GLN A 25 -2.38 -14.01 32.87
CA GLN A 25 -3.80 -13.84 33.10
C GLN A 25 -4.34 -13.08 31.87
N PRO A 26 -5.39 -13.58 31.18
CA PRO A 26 -5.96 -12.88 30.05
C PRO A 26 -6.42 -11.49 30.50
N LEU A 27 -6.07 -10.45 29.74
CA LEU A 27 -6.55 -9.10 29.99
C LEU A 27 -8.08 -9.08 29.94
N THR A 28 -8.71 -8.35 30.86
CA THR A 28 -10.14 -8.07 30.82
C THR A 28 -10.48 -7.19 29.62
N GLU A 29 -11.73 -7.25 29.14
CA GLU A 29 -12.26 -6.36 28.09
C GLU A 29 -11.95 -4.88 28.36
N LEU A 30 -12.04 -4.48 29.63
CA LEU A 30 -11.77 -3.11 30.06
C LEU A 30 -10.30 -2.72 29.92
N GLN A 31 -9.36 -3.65 30.18
CA GLN A 31 -7.92 -3.39 30.05
C GLN A 31 -7.51 -3.25 28.59
N VAL A 32 -8.00 -4.11 27.69
CA VAL A 32 -7.67 -4.03 26.25
C VAL A 32 -8.32 -2.80 25.59
N ARG A 33 -9.56 -2.46 25.97
CA ARG A 33 -10.22 -1.20 25.55
C ARG A 33 -9.45 0.03 26.00
N THR A 34 -8.98 0.03 27.25
CA THR A 34 -8.15 1.10 27.79
C THR A 34 -6.86 1.26 26.97
N SER A 35 -6.26 0.16 26.50
CA SER A 35 -5.06 0.20 25.66
C SER A 35 -5.30 0.80 24.27
N PHE A 36 -6.42 0.52 23.58
CA PHE A 36 -6.69 1.14 22.27
C PHE A 36 -6.93 2.64 22.40
N ASP A 37 -7.82 3.06 23.30
CA ASP A 37 -8.17 4.48 23.46
C ASP A 37 -6.96 5.30 23.98
N GLN A 38 -6.10 4.71 24.83
CA GLN A 38 -4.83 5.32 25.24
C GLN A 38 -3.85 5.45 24.07
N LEU A 39 -3.68 4.40 23.25
CA LEU A 39 -2.80 4.43 22.09
C LEU A 39 -3.29 5.43 21.04
N LEU A 40 -4.61 5.50 20.81
CA LEU A 40 -5.24 6.49 19.94
C LEU A 40 -4.91 7.90 20.41
N LEU A 41 -5.13 8.20 21.70
CA LEU A 41 -4.84 9.50 22.28
C LEU A 41 -3.35 9.85 22.20
N GLN A 42 -2.47 8.89 22.47
CA GLN A 42 -1.04 9.08 22.37
C GLN A 42 -0.62 9.38 20.92
N LEU A 43 -1.15 8.63 19.95
CA LEU A 43 -0.85 8.83 18.54
C LEU A 43 -1.38 10.19 18.04
N GLU A 44 -2.57 10.61 18.44
CA GLU A 44 -3.10 11.95 18.12
C GLU A 44 -2.18 13.08 18.65
N GLN A 45 -1.57 12.89 19.82
CA GLN A 45 -0.67 13.88 20.42
C GLN A 45 0.72 13.88 19.79
N GLN A 46 1.25 12.71 19.44
CA GLN A 46 2.63 12.55 18.97
C GLN A 46 2.76 12.66 17.44
N GLU A 47 1.74 12.26 16.70
CA GLU A 47 1.72 12.18 15.24
C GLU A 47 0.40 12.76 14.67
N PRO A 48 0.06 14.03 14.97
CA PRO A 48 -1.23 14.64 14.57
C PRO A 48 -1.47 14.65 13.05
N GLU A 49 -0.42 14.65 12.24
CA GLU A 49 -0.48 14.57 10.78
C GLU A 49 -1.10 13.27 10.26
N LEU A 50 -1.13 12.20 11.07
CA LEU A 50 -1.81 10.96 10.69
C LEU A 50 -3.33 11.12 10.70
N PHE A 51 -3.85 12.06 11.50
CA PHE A 51 -5.28 12.34 11.66
C PHE A 51 -5.74 13.53 10.80
N ALA A 52 -4.82 14.44 10.49
CA ALA A 52 -5.07 15.59 9.63
C ALA A 52 -3.97 15.72 8.57
N PRO A 53 -3.84 14.76 7.64
CA PRO A 53 -2.81 14.81 6.62
C PRO A 53 -3.01 16.05 5.73
N THR A 54 -1.93 16.77 5.47
CA THR A 54 -1.93 17.98 4.64
C THR A 54 -1.50 17.67 3.21
N ALA A 55 -1.61 18.66 2.32
CA ALA A 55 -1.14 18.55 0.95
C ALA A 55 0.37 18.20 0.85
N ASP A 56 1.14 18.55 1.88
CA ASP A 56 2.59 18.32 1.95
C ASP A 56 2.94 16.96 2.55
N ALA A 57 1.95 16.10 2.82
CA ALA A 57 2.19 14.70 3.15
C ALA A 57 3.05 14.03 2.06
N THR A 58 4.34 13.87 2.35
CA THR A 58 5.33 13.30 1.42
C THR A 58 5.62 11.83 1.75
N ASP A 59 6.47 11.20 0.93
CA ASP A 59 7.08 9.90 1.21
C ASP A 59 6.10 8.74 1.55
N GLY A 60 4.86 8.82 1.07
CA GLY A 60 3.84 7.77 1.26
C GLY A 60 3.18 7.76 2.64
N MET A 61 3.31 8.83 3.44
CA MET A 61 2.75 8.94 4.79
C MET A 61 1.27 8.58 4.88
N VAL A 62 0.45 9.02 3.92
CA VAL A 62 -1.00 8.71 3.92
C VAL A 62 -1.23 7.20 3.78
N ALA A 63 -0.45 6.52 2.93
CA ALA A 63 -0.53 5.08 2.76
C ALA A 63 0.05 4.32 3.97
N TRP A 64 1.23 4.69 4.45
CA TRP A 64 1.95 3.96 5.50
C TRP A 64 1.59 4.36 6.94
N GLY A 65 0.74 5.37 7.12
CA GLY A 65 0.33 5.88 8.42
C GLY A 65 -1.18 6.08 8.52
N THR A 66 -1.72 7.10 7.85
CA THR A 66 -3.15 7.47 7.93
C THR A 66 -4.09 6.33 7.53
N SER A 67 -3.74 5.52 6.52
CA SER A 67 -4.57 4.40 6.09
C SER A 67 -4.80 3.37 7.22
N TYR A 68 -3.78 3.14 8.05
CA TYR A 68 -3.89 2.24 9.20
C TYR A 68 -4.75 2.85 10.31
N VAL A 69 -4.68 4.18 10.51
CA VAL A 69 -5.59 4.90 11.42
C VAL A 69 -7.03 4.74 10.97
N LEU A 70 -7.32 5.01 9.69
CA LEU A 70 -8.66 4.83 9.12
C LEU A 70 -9.16 3.39 9.27
N GLN A 71 -8.33 2.40 8.95
CA GLN A 71 -8.69 1.00 9.13
C GLN A 71 -8.99 0.66 10.60
N ALA A 72 -8.14 1.13 11.52
CA ALA A 72 -8.29 0.87 12.95
C ALA A 72 -9.63 1.44 13.46
N LEU A 73 -9.93 2.70 13.12
CA LEU A 73 -11.19 3.35 13.48
C LEU A 73 -12.41 2.62 12.90
N ASN A 74 -12.33 2.19 11.64
CA ASN A 74 -13.41 1.43 11.02
C ASN A 74 -13.63 0.06 11.70
N GLU A 75 -12.56 -0.66 12.02
CA GLU A 75 -12.63 -1.93 12.77
C GLU A 75 -13.27 -1.74 14.15
N ARG A 76 -12.87 -0.68 14.87
CA ARG A 76 -13.46 -0.34 16.17
C ARG A 76 -14.93 0.02 16.06
N PHE A 77 -15.30 0.82 15.06
CA PHE A 77 -16.70 1.16 14.80
C PHE A 77 -17.54 -0.08 14.49
N LEU A 78 -17.08 -0.91 13.56
CA LEU A 78 -17.77 -2.15 13.19
C LEU A 78 -18.00 -3.04 14.41
N ARG A 79 -17.00 -3.21 15.27
CA ARG A 79 -17.08 -4.11 16.44
C ARG A 79 -17.89 -3.53 17.59
N THR A 80 -17.68 -2.27 17.95
CA THR A 80 -18.27 -1.67 19.15
C THR A 80 -19.58 -0.92 18.90
N GLY A 81 -19.76 -0.41 17.68
CA GLY A 81 -20.90 0.42 17.31
C GLY A 81 -20.83 1.82 17.92
N ARG A 82 -19.73 2.15 18.61
CA ARG A 82 -19.51 3.47 19.16
C ARG A 82 -19.31 4.47 18.03
N THR A 83 -20.14 5.51 18.04
CA THR A 83 -20.18 6.50 16.97
C THR A 83 -19.00 7.46 17.00
N ASP A 84 -18.30 7.60 18.13
CA ASP A 84 -17.13 8.47 18.21
C ASP A 84 -15.96 7.98 17.34
N TYR A 85 -15.79 6.66 17.17
CA TYR A 85 -14.84 6.13 16.18
C TYR A 85 -15.26 6.41 14.74
N ALA A 86 -16.56 6.34 14.43
CA ALA A 86 -17.09 6.69 13.11
C ALA A 86 -16.99 8.19 12.82
N ASP A 87 -17.27 9.03 13.82
CA ASP A 87 -17.13 10.49 13.71
C ASP A 87 -15.67 10.88 13.44
N LEU A 88 -14.73 10.28 14.18
CA LEU A 88 -13.31 10.48 13.94
C LEU A 88 -12.87 9.91 12.58
N PHE A 89 -13.38 8.73 12.18
CA PHE A 89 -13.14 8.19 10.85
C PHE A 89 -13.55 9.19 9.76
N VAL A 90 -14.76 9.76 9.84
CA VAL A 90 -15.28 10.75 8.88
C VAL A 90 -14.38 11.98 8.84
N GLN A 91 -13.94 12.49 10.00
CA GLN A 91 -13.01 13.62 10.06
C GLN A 91 -11.70 13.32 9.33
N VAL A 92 -11.06 12.19 9.62
CA VAL A 92 -9.78 11.81 8.99
C VAL A 92 -9.97 11.51 7.50
N ALA A 93 -11.04 10.82 7.12
CA ALA A 93 -11.35 10.49 5.73
C ALA A 93 -11.61 11.74 4.88
N ASP A 94 -12.24 12.77 5.46
CA ASP A 94 -12.44 14.06 4.79
C ASP A 94 -11.10 14.79 4.56
N CYS A 95 -10.20 14.78 5.53
CA CYS A 95 -8.84 15.28 5.34
C CYS A 95 -8.14 14.55 4.17
N VAL A 96 -8.21 13.21 4.14
CA VAL A 96 -7.64 12.39 3.07
C VAL A 96 -8.25 12.72 1.71
N LEU A 97 -9.58 12.87 1.61
CA LEU A 97 -10.23 13.20 0.34
C LEU A 97 -9.88 14.61 -0.15
N ASN A 98 -9.67 15.56 0.75
CA ASN A 98 -9.32 16.95 0.44
C ASN A 98 -7.91 17.11 -0.12
N ILE A 99 -7.02 16.15 0.11
CA ILE A 99 -5.65 16.16 -0.42
C ILE A 99 -5.46 15.29 -1.66
N ARG A 100 -6.54 14.80 -2.27
CA ARG A 100 -6.49 14.10 -3.56
C ARG A 100 -5.98 15.03 -4.65
N ASP A 101 -5.27 14.46 -5.61
CA ASP A 101 -4.66 15.24 -6.68
C ASP A 101 -5.71 15.93 -7.57
N SER A 102 -6.81 15.27 -7.87
CA SER A 102 -7.99 15.88 -8.55
C SER A 102 -8.62 17.06 -7.79
N VAL A 103 -8.49 17.10 -6.46
CA VAL A 103 -9.01 18.21 -5.63
C VAL A 103 -8.01 19.36 -5.61
N LEU A 104 -6.73 19.03 -5.40
CA LEU A 104 -5.63 20.00 -5.36
C LEU A 104 -5.18 20.48 -6.75
N GLN A 105 -5.81 19.99 -7.83
CA GLN A 105 -5.37 20.19 -9.22
C GLN A 105 -3.89 19.82 -9.44
N ARG A 106 -3.40 18.83 -8.68
CA ARG A 106 -2.02 18.39 -8.73
C ARG A 106 -1.83 17.43 -9.89
N ARG A 107 -0.93 17.76 -10.81
CA ARG A 107 -0.65 16.94 -11.98
C ARG A 107 0.35 15.82 -11.64
N ASP A 108 0.04 14.62 -12.12
CA ASP A 108 0.95 13.48 -12.13
C ASP A 108 2.00 13.61 -13.24
N TRP A 109 2.83 12.58 -13.40
CA TRP A 109 3.84 12.51 -14.45
C TRP A 109 3.29 12.53 -15.89
N THR A 110 2.01 12.22 -16.09
CA THR A 110 1.33 12.33 -17.39
C THR A 110 0.71 13.71 -17.61
N GLY A 111 0.82 14.62 -16.63
CA GLY A 111 0.24 15.95 -16.67
C GLY A 111 -1.24 16.00 -16.27
N LYS A 112 -1.80 14.93 -15.70
CA LYS A 112 -3.21 14.80 -15.33
C LYS A 112 -3.42 14.93 -13.82
N ALA A 113 -4.51 15.58 -13.41
CA ALA A 113 -4.95 15.61 -12.01
C ALA A 113 -5.94 14.47 -11.74
N LEU A 114 -5.42 13.32 -11.33
CA LEU A 114 -6.20 12.08 -11.19
C LEU A 114 -6.86 11.95 -9.81
N PRO A 115 -7.94 11.16 -9.65
CA PRO A 115 -8.64 10.98 -8.37
C PRO A 115 -7.92 10.04 -7.38
N ILE A 116 -6.61 10.23 -7.20
CA ILE A 116 -5.70 9.42 -6.37
C ILE A 116 -4.76 10.33 -5.55
N TRP A 117 -3.81 9.71 -4.84
CA TRP A 117 -2.78 10.38 -4.04
C TRP A 117 -1.39 10.03 -4.57
N THR A 118 -0.85 10.88 -5.44
CA THR A 118 0.50 10.67 -5.97
C THR A 118 1.59 10.99 -4.95
N VAL A 119 2.66 10.21 -4.99
CA VAL A 119 3.90 10.47 -4.24
C VAL A 119 5.05 10.80 -5.19
N ALA A 120 6.09 11.43 -4.65
CA ALA A 120 7.33 11.75 -5.34
C ALA A 120 8.51 11.20 -4.54
N SER A 121 9.71 11.78 -4.71
CA SER A 121 10.89 11.48 -3.87
C SER A 121 11.32 10.01 -4.04
N VAL A 122 11.61 9.32 -2.92
CA VAL A 122 12.25 8.00 -2.81
C VAL A 122 11.60 6.87 -3.62
N TYR A 123 10.34 7.02 -4.03
CA TYR A 123 9.62 6.01 -4.82
C TYR A 123 9.76 6.20 -6.33
N THR A 124 10.22 7.36 -6.78
CA THR A 124 10.12 7.80 -8.17
C THR A 124 11.50 8.08 -8.77
N ALA A 125 11.66 7.79 -10.05
CA ALA A 125 12.81 8.23 -10.81
C ALA A 125 12.81 9.76 -10.91
N MET A 126 13.99 10.35 -10.72
CA MET A 126 14.20 11.80 -10.85
C MET A 126 14.74 12.11 -12.24
N ARG A 127 14.38 13.26 -12.81
CA ARG A 127 14.83 13.69 -14.14
C ARG A 127 15.49 15.05 -14.11
N ALA A 128 16.56 15.23 -14.88
CA ALA A 128 17.19 16.53 -15.12
C ALA A 128 17.41 16.76 -16.60
N ASN A 129 17.15 17.99 -17.04
CA ASN A 129 17.52 18.45 -18.36
C ASN A 129 18.99 18.88 -18.35
N VAL A 130 19.72 18.47 -19.37
CA VAL A 130 21.11 18.88 -19.62
C VAL A 130 21.12 19.68 -20.92
N THR A 131 21.68 20.89 -20.87
CA THR A 131 21.64 21.84 -22.00
C THR A 131 22.99 22.03 -22.68
N ASP A 132 22.95 22.57 -23.89
CA ASP A 132 24.12 23.13 -24.57
C ASP A 132 24.40 24.58 -24.13
N ALA A 133 25.34 25.24 -24.82
CA ALA A 133 25.74 26.61 -24.57
C ALA A 133 24.66 27.66 -24.90
N THR A 134 23.65 27.29 -25.70
CA THR A 134 22.51 28.15 -26.04
C THR A 134 21.35 28.02 -25.04
N GLY A 135 21.45 27.08 -24.10
CA GLY A 135 20.36 26.71 -23.19
C GLY A 135 19.35 25.72 -23.80
N THR A 136 19.61 25.21 -24.99
CA THR A 136 18.76 24.19 -25.62
C THR A 136 18.94 22.86 -24.89
N VAL A 137 17.83 22.20 -24.53
CA VAL A 137 17.87 20.88 -23.90
C VAL A 137 18.37 19.85 -24.92
N LEU A 138 19.54 19.28 -24.64
CA LEU A 138 20.15 18.22 -25.44
C LEU A 138 19.71 16.84 -24.96
N ALA A 139 19.74 16.63 -23.65
CA ALA A 139 19.53 15.33 -23.05
C ALA A 139 18.69 15.43 -21.78
N ILE A 140 17.95 14.36 -21.49
CA ILE A 140 17.25 14.17 -20.22
C ILE A 140 17.90 12.98 -19.51
N PHE A 141 18.57 13.27 -18.40
CA PHE A 141 19.10 12.25 -17.51
C PHE A 141 18.02 11.82 -16.54
N ALA A 142 17.91 10.52 -16.30
CA ALA A 142 17.04 9.97 -15.28
C ALA A 142 17.82 9.14 -14.27
N LEU A 143 17.54 9.34 -12.98
CA LEU A 143 18.11 8.61 -11.87
C LEU A 143 17.02 7.82 -11.17
N ALA A 144 17.15 6.49 -11.15
CA ALA A 144 16.28 5.60 -10.39
C ALA A 144 17.10 5.00 -9.23
N PRO A 145 17.04 5.58 -8.02
CA PRO A 145 17.86 5.13 -6.90
C PRO A 145 17.49 3.71 -6.47
N LEU A 146 18.48 2.90 -6.05
CA LEU A 146 18.24 1.55 -5.52
C LEU A 146 17.85 1.55 -4.03
N ALA A 147 18.19 2.62 -3.30
CA ALA A 147 17.87 2.83 -1.89
C ALA A 147 17.12 4.16 -1.67
N HIS A 148 16.56 4.37 -0.47
CA HIS A 148 15.76 5.55 -0.09
C HIS A 148 16.60 6.83 0.08
N ALA A 149 17.20 7.33 -0.99
CA ALA A 149 17.86 8.63 -0.99
C ALA A 149 16.87 9.73 -1.42
N LYS A 150 16.91 10.86 -0.72
CA LYS A 150 15.92 11.95 -0.88
C LYS A 150 16.30 13.00 -1.93
N SER A 151 17.58 13.15 -2.26
CA SER A 151 18.01 14.12 -3.27
C SER A 151 19.40 13.79 -3.80
N TYR A 152 19.62 14.16 -5.07
CA TYR A 152 20.90 14.03 -5.76
C TYR A 152 21.23 15.31 -6.51
N THR A 153 22.49 15.43 -6.93
CA THR A 153 22.95 16.47 -7.84
C THR A 153 23.75 15.82 -8.97
N ILE A 154 23.50 16.23 -10.21
CA ILE A 154 24.24 15.76 -11.38
C ILE A 154 25.20 16.88 -11.81
N HIS A 155 26.49 16.56 -11.86
CA HIS A 155 27.52 17.42 -12.43
C HIS A 155 27.91 16.91 -13.80
N VAL A 156 27.78 17.76 -14.81
CA VAL A 156 28.23 17.51 -16.18
C VAL A 156 29.54 18.27 -16.39
N LEU A 157 30.60 17.55 -16.73
CA LEU A 157 31.95 18.07 -16.88
C LEU A 157 32.36 17.94 -18.36
N PRO A 158 32.31 19.00 -19.16
CA PRO A 158 32.65 18.95 -20.57
C PRO A 158 34.16 18.78 -20.76
N GLY A 159 34.54 18.01 -21.77
CA GLY A 159 35.86 17.98 -22.39
C GLY A 159 35.76 18.39 -23.86
N THR A 160 36.86 18.26 -24.60
CA THR A 160 36.94 18.74 -26.00
C THR A 160 36.03 17.96 -26.96
N SER A 161 35.93 16.63 -26.79
CA SER A 161 35.14 15.74 -27.67
C SER A 161 34.27 14.74 -26.90
N SER A 162 34.28 14.84 -25.58
CA SER A 162 33.54 13.97 -24.67
C SER A 162 33.15 14.76 -23.42
N PHE A 163 32.30 14.21 -22.58
CA PHE A 163 31.95 14.77 -21.28
C PHE A 163 31.85 13.67 -20.23
N ASP A 164 32.01 14.05 -18.97
CA ASP A 164 31.82 13.17 -17.83
C ASP A 164 30.57 13.58 -17.07
N VAL A 165 29.98 12.60 -16.37
CA VAL A 165 28.84 12.80 -15.48
C VAL A 165 29.19 12.27 -14.10
N ARG A 166 28.97 13.07 -13.06
CA ARG A 166 29.10 12.66 -11.65
C ARG A 166 27.79 12.90 -10.93
N VAL A 167 27.38 11.95 -10.10
CA VAL A 167 26.19 12.07 -9.25
C VAL A 167 26.61 12.11 -7.80
N LEU A 168 26.17 13.14 -7.10
CA LEU A 168 26.40 13.35 -5.67
C LEU A 168 25.10 13.17 -4.91
N ASP A 169 25.15 12.58 -3.73
CA ASP A 169 24.03 12.55 -2.79
C ASP A 169 23.88 13.88 -2.03
N ASN A 170 22.91 13.95 -1.12
CA ASN A 170 22.64 15.13 -0.30
C ASN A 170 23.76 15.49 0.69
N THR A 171 24.72 14.59 0.93
CA THR A 171 25.92 14.85 1.76
C THR A 171 27.09 15.37 0.93
N GLY A 172 26.92 15.47 -0.40
CA GLY A 172 27.99 15.81 -1.34
C GLY A 172 28.90 14.63 -1.68
N LYS A 173 28.61 13.42 -1.18
CA LYS A 173 29.38 12.23 -1.51
C LYS A 173 29.06 11.79 -2.94
N GLN A 174 30.09 11.54 -3.74
CA GLN A 174 29.91 10.93 -5.06
C GLN A 174 29.42 9.50 -4.90
N VAL A 175 28.23 9.23 -5.44
CA VAL A 175 27.56 7.92 -5.39
C VAL A 175 27.55 7.22 -6.73
N ASP A 176 27.77 7.96 -7.82
CA ASP A 176 27.91 7.40 -9.15
C ASP A 176 28.74 8.31 -10.08
N SER A 177 29.36 7.73 -11.10
CA SER A 177 30.03 8.49 -12.17
C SER A 177 30.22 7.69 -13.45
N VAL A 178 30.24 8.38 -14.59
CA VAL A 178 30.56 7.82 -15.91
C VAL A 178 31.38 8.84 -16.70
N THR A 179 32.47 8.39 -17.31
CA THR A 179 33.40 9.25 -18.03
C THR A 179 33.40 8.98 -19.54
N GLY A 180 33.87 9.95 -20.32
CA GLY A 180 34.12 9.79 -21.76
C GLY A 180 32.85 9.62 -22.60
N LEU A 181 31.72 10.18 -22.15
CA LEU A 181 30.44 10.14 -22.88
C LEU A 181 30.44 11.13 -24.05
N THR A 182 29.63 10.87 -25.08
CA THR A 182 29.36 11.81 -26.17
C THR A 182 27.88 11.81 -26.55
N MET A 183 27.41 12.87 -27.20
CA MET A 183 26.07 12.97 -27.77
C MET A 183 26.01 12.58 -29.25
N ASP A 184 27.13 12.19 -29.86
CA ASP A 184 27.18 11.67 -31.23
C ASP A 184 26.55 10.26 -31.31
N PRO A 185 25.42 10.07 -32.02
CA PRO A 185 24.74 8.78 -32.10
C PRO A 185 25.55 7.68 -32.80
N THR A 186 26.56 8.01 -33.59
CA THR A 186 27.41 7.03 -34.29
C THR A 186 28.51 6.46 -33.41
N SER A 187 28.97 7.24 -32.44
CA SER A 187 30.04 6.86 -31.52
C SER A 187 29.68 5.68 -30.62
N ALA A 188 30.67 4.84 -30.31
CA ALA A 188 30.54 3.78 -29.29
C ALA A 188 30.25 4.35 -27.89
N SER A 189 30.71 5.57 -27.62
CA SER A 189 30.54 6.27 -26.33
C SER A 189 29.26 7.11 -26.25
N TYR A 190 28.33 6.93 -27.20
CA TYR A 190 27.05 7.64 -27.21
C TYR A 190 26.29 7.45 -25.88
N ALA A 191 26.01 8.55 -25.19
CA ALA A 191 25.56 8.54 -23.80
C ALA A 191 24.32 7.68 -23.55
N PRO A 192 23.22 7.78 -24.33
CA PRO A 192 22.08 6.86 -24.20
C PRO A 192 22.44 5.38 -24.33
N ARG A 193 23.40 5.03 -25.20
CA ARG A 193 23.81 3.63 -25.42
C ARG A 193 24.65 3.12 -24.27
N VAL A 194 25.66 3.89 -23.84
CA VAL A 194 26.55 3.52 -22.73
C VAL A 194 25.75 3.35 -21.46
N LEU A 195 24.93 4.33 -21.11
CA LEU A 195 24.15 4.33 -19.87
C LEU A 195 23.09 3.23 -19.85
N ARG A 196 22.45 2.95 -21.00
CA ARG A 196 21.46 1.85 -21.09
C ARG A 196 22.07 0.46 -20.91
N ARG A 197 23.33 0.25 -21.29
CA ARG A 197 24.03 -1.05 -21.16
C ARG A 197 24.73 -1.23 -19.82
N ARG A 198 24.92 -0.15 -19.08
CA ARG A 198 25.63 -0.14 -17.82
C ARG A 198 24.82 -0.86 -16.74
N ALA A 199 25.45 -1.77 -16.01
CA ALA A 199 24.85 -2.37 -14.83
C ALA A 199 24.63 -1.27 -13.75
N PRO A 200 23.48 -1.25 -13.08
CA PRO A 200 23.23 -0.28 -12.02
C PRO A 200 24.21 -0.49 -10.85
N THR A 201 24.60 0.60 -10.19
CA THR A 201 25.43 0.57 -8.97
C THR A 201 24.55 0.78 -7.75
N THR A 202 24.62 1.95 -7.11
CA THR A 202 23.67 2.38 -6.06
C THR A 202 22.37 2.94 -6.65
N MET A 203 22.36 3.22 -7.96
CA MET A 203 21.22 3.69 -8.73
C MET A 203 21.34 3.21 -10.17
N SER A 204 20.22 3.25 -10.90
CA SER A 204 20.26 3.22 -12.37
C SER A 204 20.27 4.64 -12.90
N MET A 205 21.20 4.92 -13.81
CA MET A 205 21.29 6.18 -14.53
C MET A 205 21.04 5.92 -16.01
N THR A 206 20.06 6.61 -16.58
CA THR A 206 19.73 6.54 -18.01
C THR A 206 19.74 7.92 -18.64
N CYS A 207 19.84 7.97 -19.96
CA CYS A 207 19.86 9.22 -20.73
C CYS A 207 19.00 9.07 -21.98
N GLN A 208 18.15 10.07 -22.21
CA GLN A 208 17.41 10.27 -23.43
C GLN A 208 18.02 11.45 -24.19
N ASP A 209 18.49 11.22 -25.42
CA ASP A 209 18.86 12.30 -26.34
C ASP A 209 17.60 12.88 -26.99
N VAL A 210 17.41 14.18 -26.79
CA VAL A 210 16.23 14.95 -27.26
C VAL A 210 16.45 15.47 -28.67
N GLN A 211 17.68 15.88 -29.01
CA GLN A 211 17.97 16.59 -30.27
C GLN A 211 18.59 15.68 -31.33
N ARG A 212 19.37 14.67 -30.93
CA ARG A 212 20.18 13.82 -31.83
C ARG A 212 21.11 14.61 -32.74
N SER A 213 21.56 15.78 -32.28
CA SER A 213 22.36 16.72 -33.05
C SER A 213 23.87 16.45 -32.97
N GLY A 214 24.33 15.63 -32.01
CA GLY A 214 25.74 15.49 -31.69
C GLY A 214 26.33 16.66 -30.91
N ALA A 215 25.53 17.69 -30.59
CA ALA A 215 25.99 18.84 -29.81
C ALA A 215 26.41 18.43 -28.40
N MET A 216 27.47 19.07 -27.90
CA MET A 216 28.06 18.76 -26.60
C MET A 216 27.41 19.58 -25.48
N PRO A 217 27.18 18.98 -24.30
CA PRO A 217 26.68 19.72 -23.15
C PRO A 217 27.77 20.65 -22.59
N VAL A 218 27.35 21.74 -21.95
CA VAL A 218 28.24 22.63 -21.20
C VAL A 218 28.43 22.18 -19.76
N ALA A 219 29.44 22.74 -19.09
CA ALA A 219 29.65 22.57 -17.66
C ALA A 219 28.41 23.05 -16.90
N GLN A 220 27.78 22.15 -16.16
CA GLN A 220 26.57 22.48 -15.41
C GLN A 220 26.38 21.54 -14.23
N THR A 221 25.72 22.08 -13.21
CA THR A 221 25.26 21.35 -12.04
C THR A 221 23.74 21.41 -12.05
N VAL A 222 23.08 20.27 -12.14
CA VAL A 222 21.62 20.18 -12.24
C VAL A 222 21.05 19.32 -11.12
N VAL A 223 19.95 19.79 -10.52
CA VAL A 223 19.22 19.06 -9.49
C VAL A 223 18.05 18.34 -10.16
N PRO A 224 18.08 17.00 -10.27
CA PRO A 224 17.00 16.24 -10.88
C PRO A 224 15.76 16.30 -10.00
N ARG A 225 14.58 16.37 -10.64
CA ARG A 225 13.29 16.48 -9.97
C ARG A 225 12.52 15.18 -10.08
N SER A 226 11.96 14.72 -8.96
CA SER A 226 11.02 13.61 -8.93
C SER A 226 9.71 13.99 -9.58
N ALA A 227 9.22 13.14 -10.47
CA ALA A 227 7.85 13.23 -10.96
C ALA A 227 6.89 12.57 -9.97
N ARG A 228 5.61 12.96 -9.99
CA ARG A 228 4.61 12.38 -9.09
C ARG A 228 3.93 11.19 -9.73
N VAL A 229 3.81 10.09 -8.99
CA VAL A 229 3.25 8.82 -9.47
C VAL A 229 2.22 8.27 -8.47
N GLY A 230 1.12 7.77 -9.00
CA GLY A 230 0.14 6.97 -8.25
C GLY A 230 0.61 5.53 -8.20
N PHE A 231 0.77 4.97 -7.01
CA PHE A 231 1.17 3.57 -6.85
C PHE A 231 -0.03 2.71 -6.49
N ALA A 232 -0.17 1.56 -7.14
CA ALA A 232 -1.23 0.59 -6.86
C ALA A 232 -1.33 0.24 -5.36
N VAL A 233 -0.18 0.07 -4.69
CA VAL A 233 -0.14 -0.20 -3.25
C VAL A 233 -0.70 0.94 -2.41
N HIS A 234 -0.28 2.18 -2.68
CA HIS A 234 -0.74 3.34 -1.93
C HIS A 234 -2.22 3.59 -2.16
N THR A 235 -2.67 3.51 -3.41
CA THR A 235 -4.10 3.65 -3.74
C THR A 235 -4.92 2.58 -3.04
N GLY A 236 -4.49 1.32 -3.10
CA GLY A 236 -5.15 0.20 -2.42
C GLY A 236 -5.26 0.40 -0.90
N MET A 237 -4.15 0.76 -0.25
CA MET A 237 -4.10 1.00 1.19
C MET A 237 -5.00 2.17 1.61
N ILE A 238 -4.93 3.31 0.92
CA ILE A 238 -5.68 4.52 1.28
C ILE A 238 -7.18 4.34 1.04
N ALA A 239 -7.57 3.74 -0.09
CA ALA A 239 -8.97 3.68 -0.50
C ALA A 239 -9.74 2.47 0.06
N SER A 240 -9.09 1.37 0.44
CA SER A 240 -9.77 0.21 1.04
C SER A 240 -10.58 0.57 2.30
N PRO A 241 -10.03 1.25 3.33
CA PRO A 241 -10.81 1.60 4.51
C PRO A 241 -12.00 2.53 4.19
N LEU A 242 -11.90 3.36 3.15
CA LEU A 242 -12.98 4.25 2.70
C LEU A 242 -14.21 3.47 2.20
N ILE A 243 -14.01 2.44 1.37
CA ILE A 243 -15.12 1.60 0.91
C ILE A 243 -15.60 0.65 2.01
N GLU A 244 -14.70 0.14 2.85
CA GLU A 244 -15.08 -0.74 3.96
C GLU A 244 -15.94 -0.04 5.01
N PHE A 245 -15.75 1.26 5.22
CA PHE A 245 -16.64 2.05 6.09
C PHE A 245 -18.09 1.99 5.62
N SER A 246 -18.34 1.97 4.30
CA SER A 246 -19.71 1.82 3.78
C SER A 246 -20.34 0.49 4.19
N THR A 247 -19.58 -0.60 4.12
CA THR A 247 -19.99 -1.92 4.60
C THR A 247 -20.25 -1.91 6.10
N SER A 248 -19.39 -1.26 6.89
CA SER A 248 -19.57 -1.14 8.34
C SER A 248 -20.82 -0.35 8.71
N VAL A 249 -21.08 0.77 8.05
CA VAL A 249 -22.28 1.60 8.24
C VAL A 249 -23.54 0.78 7.96
N ALA A 250 -23.55 0.01 6.86
CA ALA A 250 -24.67 -0.87 6.51
C ALA A 250 -24.86 -1.99 7.54
N LYS A 251 -23.79 -2.73 7.90
CA LYS A 251 -23.83 -3.82 8.90
C LYS A 251 -24.31 -3.33 10.28
N ARG A 252 -24.07 -2.07 10.62
CA ARG A 252 -24.51 -1.47 11.89
C ARG A 252 -25.87 -0.77 11.82
N GLY A 253 -26.53 -0.74 10.66
CA GLY A 253 -27.81 -0.04 10.50
C GLY A 253 -27.70 1.47 10.70
N MET A 254 -26.54 2.07 10.44
CA MET A 254 -26.25 3.49 10.70
C MET A 254 -26.37 4.37 9.45
N SER A 255 -27.05 3.88 8.40
CA SER A 255 -27.22 4.58 7.12
C SER A 255 -27.89 5.94 7.26
N SER A 256 -28.78 6.14 8.24
CA SER A 256 -29.42 7.45 8.49
C SER A 256 -28.42 8.52 8.92
N ARG A 257 -27.35 8.14 9.63
CA ARG A 257 -26.33 9.07 10.13
C ARG A 257 -25.15 9.21 9.18
N TYR A 258 -24.62 8.10 8.68
CA TYR A 258 -23.36 8.07 7.92
C TYR A 258 -23.53 7.65 6.46
N GLY A 259 -24.75 7.41 5.98
CA GLY A 259 -25.00 6.90 4.63
C GLY A 259 -24.50 7.82 3.53
N ALA A 260 -24.60 9.14 3.72
CA ALA A 260 -24.10 10.12 2.76
C ALA A 260 -22.57 10.08 2.64
N ASP A 261 -21.86 10.04 3.77
CA ASP A 261 -20.40 9.92 3.83
C ASP A 261 -19.92 8.59 3.27
N ALA A 262 -20.54 7.49 3.71
CA ALA A 262 -20.28 6.15 3.19
C ALA A 262 -20.40 6.09 1.65
N ALA A 263 -21.45 6.67 1.07
CA ALA A 263 -21.64 6.71 -0.37
C ALA A 263 -20.59 7.60 -1.08
N ARG A 264 -20.21 8.73 -0.46
CA ARG A 264 -19.15 9.61 -0.97
C ARG A 264 -17.80 8.89 -0.99
N TYR A 265 -17.45 8.20 0.08
CA TYR A 265 -16.22 7.42 0.22
C TYR A 265 -16.17 6.23 -0.73
N ALA A 266 -17.29 5.51 -0.89
CA ALA A 266 -17.40 4.44 -1.87
C ALA A 266 -17.14 4.91 -3.32
N ARG A 267 -17.71 6.05 -3.72
CA ARG A 267 -17.44 6.65 -5.05
C ARG A 267 -16.00 7.08 -5.22
N ALA A 268 -15.39 7.66 -4.18
CA ALA A 268 -13.99 8.04 -4.20
C ALA A 268 -13.08 6.82 -4.37
N ALA A 269 -13.33 5.74 -3.63
CA ALA A 269 -12.61 4.49 -3.71
C ALA A 269 -12.74 3.84 -5.10
N ALA A 270 -13.95 3.80 -5.66
CA ALA A 270 -14.20 3.31 -7.01
C ALA A 270 -13.43 4.11 -8.08
N SER A 271 -13.45 5.44 -7.98
CA SER A 271 -12.72 6.32 -8.90
C SER A 271 -11.20 6.12 -8.81
N ALA A 272 -10.68 5.90 -7.60
CA ALA A 272 -9.27 5.64 -7.38
C ALA A 272 -8.84 4.28 -7.97
N TRP A 273 -9.67 3.24 -7.85
CA TRP A 273 -9.41 1.94 -8.48
C TRP A 273 -9.33 2.05 -10.01
N LEU A 274 -10.25 2.81 -10.63
CA LEU A 274 -10.30 2.98 -12.08
C LEU A 274 -9.03 3.59 -12.68
N VAL A 275 -8.27 4.38 -11.91
CA VAL A 275 -6.97 4.91 -12.36
C VAL A 275 -5.96 3.80 -12.67
N HIS A 276 -6.08 2.66 -11.99
CA HIS A 276 -5.19 1.50 -12.15
C HIS A 276 -5.83 0.37 -12.97
N ALA A 277 -7.02 0.56 -13.54
CA ALA A 277 -7.73 -0.51 -14.26
C ALA A 277 -6.90 -1.05 -15.43
N ASP A 278 -6.25 -0.17 -16.19
CA ASP A 278 -5.39 -0.52 -17.33
C ASP A 278 -4.03 -1.10 -16.91
N GLU A 279 -3.69 -1.05 -15.61
CA GLU A 279 -2.49 -1.70 -15.07
C GLU A 279 -2.74 -3.19 -14.80
N VAL A 280 -4.00 -3.62 -14.68
CA VAL A 280 -4.35 -5.03 -14.50
C VAL A 280 -4.18 -5.77 -15.82
N THR A 281 -3.24 -6.71 -15.85
CA THR A 281 -2.91 -7.52 -17.02
C THR A 281 -3.27 -8.99 -16.77
N THR A 282 -3.94 -9.63 -17.72
CA THR A 282 -4.16 -11.08 -17.75
C THR A 282 -3.45 -11.69 -18.95
N ASP A 283 -2.68 -12.75 -18.73
CA ASP A 283 -2.13 -13.58 -19.80
C ASP A 283 -2.19 -15.07 -19.43
N SER A 284 -1.54 -15.94 -20.23
CA SER A 284 -1.52 -17.38 -20.00
C SER A 284 -0.87 -17.82 -18.69
N ARG A 285 -0.12 -16.94 -18.01
CA ARG A 285 0.57 -17.23 -16.76
C ARG A 285 -0.31 -16.93 -15.54
N GLY A 286 -1.19 -15.92 -15.63
CA GLY A 286 -2.05 -15.44 -14.55
C GLY A 286 -2.55 -14.01 -14.76
N THR A 287 -3.14 -13.42 -13.72
CA THR A 287 -3.54 -12.01 -13.67
C THR A 287 -2.73 -11.26 -12.63
N TYR A 288 -2.11 -10.15 -13.03
CA TYR A 288 -1.17 -9.39 -12.21
C TYR A 288 -1.30 -7.90 -12.51
N VAL A 289 -0.69 -7.06 -11.68
CA VAL A 289 -0.63 -5.60 -11.89
C VAL A 289 0.72 -5.25 -12.52
N LYS A 290 0.71 -4.40 -13.53
CA LYS A 290 1.88 -4.01 -14.31
C LYS A 290 1.98 -2.50 -14.34
N THR A 291 3.12 -1.97 -13.92
CA THR A 291 3.36 -0.54 -14.06
C THR A 291 3.47 -0.19 -15.55
N PRO A 292 2.77 0.85 -16.05
CA PRO A 292 2.92 1.29 -17.43
C PRO A 292 4.38 1.63 -17.75
N ARG A 293 4.82 1.31 -18.97
CA ARG A 293 6.17 1.68 -19.42
C ARG A 293 6.25 3.20 -19.61
N GLY A 294 7.32 3.81 -19.12
CA GLY A 294 7.50 5.26 -19.08
C GLY A 294 7.02 5.93 -17.80
N THR A 295 6.32 5.21 -16.91
CA THR A 295 6.06 5.70 -15.55
C THR A 295 7.40 5.94 -14.85
N PRO A 296 7.65 7.11 -14.21
CA PRO A 296 8.94 7.45 -13.61
C PRO A 296 9.16 6.72 -12.28
N VAL A 297 9.34 5.41 -12.38
CA VAL A 297 9.64 4.49 -11.28
C VAL A 297 10.65 3.46 -11.77
N ARG A 298 11.33 2.80 -10.83
CA ARG A 298 12.41 1.86 -11.15
C ARG A 298 11.97 0.72 -12.07
N TYR A 299 10.79 0.16 -11.85
CA TYR A 299 10.31 -1.06 -12.54
C TYR A 299 9.19 -0.76 -13.54
N ASP A 300 9.30 0.36 -14.27
CA ASP A 300 8.31 0.68 -15.31
C ASP A 300 8.24 -0.41 -16.38
N GLY A 301 7.04 -0.68 -16.90
CA GLY A 301 6.82 -1.74 -17.88
C GLY A 301 6.92 -3.17 -17.32
N ALA A 302 7.13 -3.36 -16.02
CA ALA A 302 7.20 -4.67 -15.36
C ALA A 302 6.02 -4.91 -14.40
N ASP A 303 5.86 -6.17 -13.98
CA ASP A 303 4.94 -6.53 -12.91
C ASP A 303 5.35 -5.87 -11.58
N VAL A 304 4.35 -5.49 -10.79
CA VAL A 304 4.57 -5.02 -9.42
C VAL A 304 4.65 -6.21 -8.45
N PRO A 305 5.30 -6.04 -7.29
CA PRO A 305 5.35 -7.08 -6.26
C PRO A 305 3.95 -7.45 -5.71
N HIS A 306 3.85 -8.61 -5.05
CA HIS A 306 2.57 -9.15 -4.55
C HIS A 306 1.84 -8.16 -3.65
N ASN A 307 2.54 -7.54 -2.70
CA ASN A 307 1.94 -6.54 -1.80
C ASN A 307 1.27 -5.37 -2.51
N GLN A 308 1.79 -4.95 -3.66
CA GLN A 308 1.16 -3.89 -4.44
C GLN A 308 -0.05 -4.37 -5.22
N ALA A 309 0.06 -5.56 -5.83
CA ALA A 309 -1.06 -6.16 -6.56
C ALA A 309 -2.22 -6.52 -5.62
N LEU A 310 -1.92 -7.08 -4.45
CA LEU A 310 -2.90 -7.49 -3.45
C LEU A 310 -3.55 -6.32 -2.74
N ALA A 311 -2.82 -5.23 -2.45
CA ALA A 311 -3.43 -4.00 -1.95
C ALA A 311 -4.47 -3.43 -2.94
N LEU A 312 -4.17 -3.43 -4.25
CA LEU A 312 -5.13 -2.98 -5.26
C LEU A 312 -6.29 -3.99 -5.44
N ALA A 313 -6.02 -5.29 -5.38
CA ALA A 313 -7.05 -6.33 -5.46
C ALA A 313 -8.02 -6.24 -4.26
N ARG A 314 -7.51 -5.97 -3.06
CA ARG A 314 -8.30 -5.69 -1.86
C ARG A 314 -9.32 -4.58 -2.11
N LEU A 315 -8.86 -3.44 -2.62
CA LEU A 315 -9.73 -2.34 -3.04
C LEU A 315 -10.75 -2.80 -4.10
N GLY A 316 -10.30 -3.56 -5.10
CA GLY A 316 -11.14 -4.11 -6.17
C GLY A 316 -12.27 -5.01 -5.67
N LEU A 317 -12.03 -5.79 -4.60
CA LEU A 317 -13.10 -6.55 -3.93
C LEU A 317 -14.10 -5.64 -3.25
N GLY A 318 -13.62 -4.64 -2.50
CA GLY A 318 -14.47 -3.69 -1.78
C GLY A 318 -15.38 -2.91 -2.72
N VAL A 319 -14.84 -2.38 -3.84
CA VAL A 319 -15.63 -1.62 -4.82
C VAL A 319 -16.46 -2.50 -5.75
N GLY A 320 -16.31 -3.82 -5.65
CA GLY A 320 -16.91 -4.81 -6.54
C GLY A 320 -18.44 -4.75 -6.66
N ALA A 321 -19.12 -4.28 -5.61
CA ALA A 321 -20.57 -4.07 -5.64
C ALA A 321 -20.99 -2.92 -6.59
N HIS A 322 -20.09 -1.96 -6.83
CA HIS A 322 -20.30 -0.83 -7.74
C HIS A 322 -19.61 -1.05 -9.09
N LEU A 323 -18.52 -1.81 -9.11
CA LEU A 323 -17.70 -2.10 -10.29
C LEU A 323 -17.43 -3.61 -10.40
N PRO A 324 -18.35 -4.40 -11.02
CA PRO A 324 -18.20 -5.86 -11.11
C PRO A 324 -16.91 -6.32 -11.82
N SER A 325 -16.41 -5.53 -12.78
CA SER A 325 -15.13 -5.78 -13.44
C SER A 325 -13.97 -5.72 -12.45
N ALA A 326 -14.01 -4.81 -11.46
CA ALA A 326 -13.00 -4.71 -10.41
C ALA A 326 -12.97 -5.96 -9.52
N ARG A 327 -14.15 -6.49 -9.15
CA ARG A 327 -14.25 -7.77 -8.41
C ARG A 327 -13.64 -8.92 -9.22
N THR A 328 -13.97 -9.00 -10.50
CA THR A 328 -13.45 -10.04 -11.40
C THR A 328 -11.93 -10.00 -11.49
N SER A 329 -11.36 -8.81 -11.71
CA SER A 329 -9.91 -8.60 -11.73
C SER A 329 -9.26 -8.96 -10.40
N ALA A 330 -9.83 -8.49 -9.28
CA ALA A 330 -9.33 -8.77 -7.95
C ALA A 330 -9.31 -10.28 -7.65
N THR A 331 -10.41 -11.00 -7.92
CA THR A 331 -10.49 -12.45 -7.74
C THR A 331 -9.37 -13.17 -8.50
N LYS A 332 -9.11 -12.79 -9.75
CA LYS A 332 -8.03 -13.40 -10.55
C LYS A 332 -6.63 -13.07 -10.04
N ILE A 333 -6.42 -11.87 -9.48
CA ILE A 333 -5.16 -11.51 -8.82
C ILE A 333 -4.95 -12.38 -7.57
N PHE A 334 -5.96 -12.55 -6.72
CA PHE A 334 -5.87 -13.42 -5.54
C PHE A 334 -5.60 -14.89 -5.92
N GLN A 335 -6.25 -15.39 -6.96
CA GLN A 335 -5.99 -16.74 -7.47
C GLN A 335 -4.55 -16.88 -8.02
N THR A 336 -4.02 -15.84 -8.64
CA THR A 336 -2.64 -15.81 -9.13
C THR A 336 -1.65 -15.84 -7.97
N PHE A 337 -1.90 -15.08 -6.90
CA PHE A 337 -1.11 -15.14 -5.67
C PHE A 337 -1.18 -16.52 -5.01
N ALA A 338 -2.39 -17.07 -4.82
CA ALA A 338 -2.57 -18.38 -4.18
C ALA A 338 -1.87 -19.52 -4.93
N ALA A 339 -1.83 -19.45 -6.26
CA ALA A 339 -1.09 -20.39 -7.10
C ALA A 339 0.45 -20.24 -6.98
N ASP A 340 0.93 -19.06 -6.57
CA ASP A 340 2.36 -18.74 -6.44
C ASP A 340 2.93 -19.04 -5.05
N VAL A 341 2.09 -18.96 -4.02
CA VAL A 341 2.43 -19.32 -2.63
C VAL A 341 2.93 -20.77 -2.57
N ARG A 342 3.90 -21.05 -1.69
CA ARG A 342 4.47 -22.39 -1.44
C ARG A 342 4.10 -22.87 -0.04
N GLN A 343 3.91 -24.19 0.10
CA GLN A 343 3.71 -24.81 1.41
C GLN A 343 5.07 -24.96 2.09
N ALA A 344 5.17 -24.58 3.37
CA ALA A 344 6.36 -24.74 4.19
C ALA A 344 5.98 -25.28 5.57
N GLY A 345 6.12 -26.60 5.75
CA GLY A 345 5.59 -27.28 6.93
C GLY A 345 4.07 -27.09 7.04
N ALA A 346 3.58 -26.62 8.18
CA ALA A 346 2.16 -26.26 8.37
C ALA A 346 1.81 -24.87 7.81
N GLY A 347 2.80 -24.02 7.56
CA GLY A 347 2.63 -22.67 7.08
C GLY A 347 2.85 -22.52 5.57
N LEU A 348 2.98 -21.27 5.17
CA LEU A 348 3.14 -20.81 3.80
C LEU A 348 4.34 -19.88 3.68
N THR A 349 5.02 -19.92 2.54
CA THR A 349 6.02 -18.92 2.13
C THR A 349 5.70 -18.40 0.73
N TRP A 350 6.13 -17.17 0.46
CA TRP A 350 6.03 -16.57 -0.87
C TRP A 350 7.15 -15.55 -1.07
N ASN A 351 7.42 -15.25 -2.33
CA ASN A 351 8.45 -14.30 -2.74
C ASN A 351 7.85 -12.91 -2.87
N TYR A 352 8.68 -11.87 -2.81
CA TYR A 352 8.24 -10.49 -3.01
C TYR A 352 7.60 -10.29 -4.39
N PHE A 353 8.27 -10.79 -5.43
CA PHE A 353 7.75 -10.79 -6.79
C PHE A 353 7.10 -12.12 -7.15
N TRP A 354 6.05 -12.04 -7.96
CA TRP A 354 5.39 -13.20 -8.55
C TRP A 354 6.39 -14.09 -9.30
N THR A 355 6.43 -15.40 -9.02
CA THR A 355 7.49 -16.26 -9.59
C THR A 355 7.43 -16.41 -11.11
N LYS A 356 6.26 -16.14 -11.71
CA LYS A 356 6.08 -16.07 -13.17
C LYS A 356 6.14 -14.64 -13.70
N GLY A 357 6.50 -13.65 -12.88
CA GLY A 357 6.74 -12.26 -13.24
C GLY A 357 8.08 -12.03 -13.95
N VAL A 358 8.21 -10.89 -14.63
CA VAL A 358 9.48 -10.48 -15.26
C VAL A 358 10.48 -9.97 -14.23
N CYS A 359 10.02 -9.31 -13.15
CA CYS A 359 10.92 -8.87 -12.07
C CYS A 359 11.51 -10.03 -11.28
N TYR A 360 10.75 -11.12 -11.10
CA TYR A 360 11.30 -12.35 -10.52
C TYR A 360 12.35 -12.98 -11.42
N ARG A 361 12.08 -13.15 -12.73
CA ARG A 361 13.05 -13.77 -13.66
C ARG A 361 14.26 -12.89 -13.99
N GLY A 362 14.12 -11.58 -13.85
CA GLY A 362 15.07 -10.61 -14.37
C GLY A 362 14.90 -10.39 -15.87
N TYR A 363 15.58 -9.36 -16.36
CA TYR A 363 15.53 -8.97 -17.77
C TYR A 363 16.77 -8.15 -18.16
N SER A 364 17.00 -8.02 -19.47
CA SER A 364 18.13 -7.28 -20.04
C SER A 364 17.67 -6.06 -20.82
N ALA A 365 18.60 -5.13 -21.08
CA ALA A 365 18.34 -3.92 -21.85
C ALA A 365 17.77 -4.19 -23.26
N ALA A 366 18.03 -5.37 -23.82
CA ALA A 366 17.54 -5.81 -25.12
C ALA A 366 16.03 -6.08 -25.11
N THR A 367 15.47 -6.50 -23.98
CA THR A 367 14.02 -6.76 -23.84
C THR A 367 13.19 -5.48 -23.89
N GLY A 368 13.81 -4.33 -23.56
CA GLY A 368 13.14 -3.03 -23.59
C GLY A 368 12.01 -2.85 -22.58
N ILE A 369 11.94 -3.69 -21.54
CA ILE A 369 10.88 -3.68 -20.52
C ILE A 369 10.82 -2.33 -19.82
N SER A 370 11.90 -1.92 -19.15
CA SER A 370 11.98 -0.69 -18.37
C SER A 370 12.83 0.38 -19.06
N GLN A 371 12.38 1.63 -18.97
CA GLN A 371 13.15 2.81 -19.37
C GLN A 371 14.09 3.28 -18.27
N TYR A 372 13.75 3.05 -17.00
CA TYR A 372 14.48 3.58 -15.84
C TYR A 372 15.44 2.58 -15.19
N LEU A 373 15.22 1.28 -15.33
CA LEU A 373 16.13 0.20 -14.94
C LEU A 373 16.27 -0.78 -16.12
N PRO A 374 17.09 -0.48 -17.13
CA PRO A 374 17.10 -1.25 -18.38
C PRO A 374 17.45 -2.73 -18.22
N ALA A 375 18.18 -3.10 -17.18
CA ALA A 375 18.50 -4.49 -16.86
C ALA A 375 18.38 -4.72 -15.35
N MET A 376 17.89 -5.90 -14.99
CA MET A 376 17.68 -6.32 -13.61
C MET A 376 18.02 -7.81 -13.48
N VAL A 377 18.83 -8.15 -12.48
CA VAL A 377 18.94 -9.53 -12.02
C VAL A 377 17.64 -9.90 -11.32
N GLY A 378 17.11 -11.09 -11.61
CA GLY A 378 15.87 -11.57 -11.02
C GLY A 378 15.87 -11.48 -9.49
N ASN A 379 14.80 -10.95 -8.91
CA ASN A 379 14.65 -10.89 -7.46
C ASN A 379 13.85 -12.11 -6.98
N HIS A 380 14.57 -13.05 -6.38
CA HIS A 380 13.99 -14.27 -5.81
C HIS A 380 13.82 -14.20 -4.29
N GLY A 381 13.99 -13.02 -3.69
CA GLY A 381 13.91 -12.84 -2.25
C GLY A 381 12.50 -13.12 -1.71
N PRO A 382 12.42 -13.65 -0.48
CA PRO A 382 11.15 -13.82 0.21
C PRO A 382 10.47 -12.47 0.43
N GLU A 383 9.16 -12.50 0.63
CA GLU A 383 8.43 -11.34 1.12
C GLU A 383 8.90 -10.97 2.53
N ASP A 384 8.99 -9.67 2.83
CA ASP A 384 9.29 -9.22 4.19
C ASP A 384 8.02 -9.14 5.05
N THR A 385 8.15 -9.18 6.37
CA THR A 385 6.98 -9.23 7.26
C THR A 385 6.16 -7.95 7.28
N SER A 386 6.72 -6.81 6.88
CA SER A 386 5.99 -5.54 6.79
C SER A 386 5.08 -5.52 5.56
N HIS A 387 5.61 -5.88 4.40
CA HIS A 387 4.85 -6.00 3.16
C HIS A 387 3.93 -7.22 3.17
N GLY A 388 4.38 -8.35 3.71
CA GLY A 388 3.57 -9.56 3.89
C GLY A 388 2.34 -9.34 4.76
N ALA A 389 2.36 -8.37 5.68
CA ALA A 389 1.15 -7.99 6.42
C ALA A 389 0.05 -7.41 5.50
N ILE A 390 0.42 -6.67 4.45
CA ILE A 390 -0.52 -6.15 3.44
C ILE A 390 -1.16 -7.32 2.70
N ASP A 391 -0.36 -8.31 2.30
CA ASP A 391 -0.82 -9.53 1.63
C ASP A 391 -1.85 -10.26 2.49
N VAL A 392 -1.49 -10.49 3.76
CA VAL A 392 -2.33 -11.19 4.73
C VAL A 392 -3.67 -10.48 4.91
N LEU A 393 -3.68 -9.17 5.10
CA LEU A 393 -4.93 -8.41 5.25
C LEU A 393 -5.81 -8.51 4.00
N ALA A 394 -5.22 -8.41 2.81
CA ALA A 394 -5.94 -8.56 1.55
C ALA A 394 -6.53 -9.97 1.38
N VAL A 395 -5.73 -11.01 1.68
CA VAL A 395 -6.14 -12.41 1.59
C VAL A 395 -7.24 -12.75 2.60
N LEU A 396 -7.17 -12.24 3.83
CA LEU A 396 -8.23 -12.42 4.81
C LEU A 396 -9.57 -11.87 4.31
N GLN A 397 -9.55 -10.70 3.65
CA GLN A 397 -10.76 -10.14 3.05
C GLN A 397 -11.26 -10.96 1.84
N ALA A 398 -10.35 -11.53 1.05
CA ALA A 398 -10.73 -12.43 -0.04
C ALA A 398 -11.42 -13.71 0.49
N LEU A 399 -10.88 -14.30 1.58
CA LEU A 399 -11.47 -15.46 2.25
C LEU A 399 -12.84 -15.13 2.86
N ASP A 400 -12.99 -13.99 3.53
CA ASP A 400 -14.28 -13.50 4.05
C ASP A 400 -15.31 -13.28 2.92
N ALA A 401 -14.84 -12.86 1.75
CA ALA A 401 -15.66 -12.71 0.55
C ALA A 401 -15.97 -14.03 -0.18
N GLY A 402 -15.55 -15.18 0.37
CA GLY A 402 -15.82 -16.52 -0.15
C GLY A 402 -14.99 -16.90 -1.38
N ILE A 403 -13.85 -16.25 -1.61
CA ILE A 403 -12.95 -16.61 -2.72
C ILE A 403 -12.16 -17.85 -2.32
N ASP A 404 -12.26 -18.91 -3.13
CA ASP A 404 -11.45 -20.11 -2.96
C ASP A 404 -9.99 -19.84 -3.39
N LEU A 405 -9.08 -19.97 -2.42
CA LEU A 405 -7.64 -19.80 -2.58
C LEU A 405 -6.88 -21.12 -2.34
N GLY A 406 -7.59 -22.25 -2.36
CA GLY A 406 -7.03 -23.58 -2.17
C GLY A 406 -6.30 -23.72 -0.84
N LYS A 407 -4.97 -23.89 -0.90
CA LYS A 407 -4.13 -24.08 0.29
C LYS A 407 -3.98 -22.83 1.16
N VAL A 408 -4.30 -21.65 0.63
CA VAL A 408 -4.25 -20.40 1.40
C VAL A 408 -5.53 -20.29 2.22
N THR A 409 -5.42 -20.57 3.51
CA THR A 409 -6.51 -20.56 4.47
C THR A 409 -6.14 -19.72 5.69
N VAL A 410 -7.11 -19.36 6.53
CA VAL A 410 -6.83 -18.69 7.82
C VAL A 410 -5.89 -19.54 8.67
N ALA A 411 -6.10 -20.87 8.71
CA ALA A 411 -5.27 -21.80 9.48
C ALA A 411 -3.82 -21.86 8.97
N SER A 412 -3.61 -21.86 7.65
CA SER A 412 -2.25 -21.87 7.08
C SER A 412 -1.53 -20.54 7.31
N LEU A 413 -2.23 -19.40 7.27
CA LEU A 413 -1.65 -18.09 7.62
C LEU A 413 -1.29 -17.99 9.11
N GLN A 414 -2.14 -18.53 10.00
CA GLN A 414 -1.83 -18.68 11.42
C GLN A 414 -0.58 -19.53 11.64
N ALA A 415 -0.46 -20.64 10.91
CA ALA A 415 0.71 -21.50 10.96
C ALA A 415 1.97 -20.78 10.45
N THR A 416 1.87 -19.99 9.38
CA THR A 416 2.95 -19.09 8.94
C THR A 416 3.39 -18.18 10.09
N LEU A 417 2.46 -17.41 10.68
CA LEU A 417 2.80 -16.51 11.79
C LEU A 417 3.47 -17.25 12.95
N ARG A 418 2.95 -18.43 13.33
CA ARG A 418 3.57 -19.26 14.37
C ARG A 418 5.00 -19.65 14.02
N SER A 419 5.26 -20.11 12.78
CA SER A 419 6.63 -20.41 12.36
C SER A 419 7.56 -19.19 12.40
N LEU A 420 7.05 -17.99 12.08
CA LEU A 420 7.79 -16.73 12.15
C LEU A 420 8.09 -16.31 13.60
N THR A 421 7.18 -16.56 14.54
CA THR A 421 7.32 -16.20 15.97
C THR A 421 8.06 -17.24 16.81
N LEU A 422 8.04 -18.51 16.39
CA LEU A 422 8.69 -19.62 17.11
C LEU A 422 10.18 -19.73 16.78
N ALA A 423 10.61 -19.33 15.58
CA ALA A 423 12.03 -19.31 15.18
C ALA A 423 12.92 -18.41 16.09
N SER A 424 12.30 -17.58 16.93
CA SER A 424 12.92 -16.55 17.77
C SER A 424 12.56 -16.66 19.26
N GLY A 425 11.84 -17.71 19.67
CA GLY A 425 11.40 -17.89 21.06
C GLY A 425 10.51 -16.76 21.58
N PHE A 426 9.60 -16.22 20.74
CA PHE A 426 8.71 -15.09 21.04
C PHE A 426 9.42 -13.76 21.41
N SER A 427 10.76 -13.70 21.41
CA SER A 427 11.51 -12.49 21.79
C SER A 427 11.78 -11.54 20.61
N THR A 428 11.65 -12.02 19.37
CA THR A 428 11.82 -11.22 18.14
C THR A 428 10.85 -11.71 17.07
N ILE A 429 10.46 -10.87 16.12
CA ILE A 429 9.85 -11.36 14.87
C ILE A 429 10.91 -11.30 13.78
N VAL A 430 10.96 -12.34 12.96
CA VAL A 430 11.81 -12.42 11.77
C VAL A 430 11.38 -11.39 10.72
N SER A 431 12.33 -10.87 9.95
CA SER A 431 12.11 -9.86 8.91
C SER A 431 11.44 -10.43 7.67
N GLU A 432 11.56 -11.73 7.43
CA GLU A 432 11.18 -12.38 6.17
C GLU A 432 10.18 -13.51 6.44
N VAL A 433 9.21 -13.68 5.54
CA VAL A 433 8.11 -14.65 5.65
C VAL A 433 8.59 -16.11 5.58
N GLU A 434 9.83 -16.37 5.19
CA GLU A 434 10.45 -17.71 5.27
C GLU A 434 11.31 -17.93 6.53
N GLY A 435 11.50 -16.90 7.37
CA GLY A 435 12.18 -17.01 8.65
C GLY A 435 13.71 -16.85 8.65
N SER A 436 14.29 -16.36 7.55
CA SER A 436 15.74 -16.29 7.31
C SER A 436 16.48 -15.13 8.00
N THR A 437 15.83 -13.99 8.25
CA THR A 437 16.51 -12.78 8.80
C THR A 437 15.83 -12.27 10.08
N LYS A 438 16.59 -11.74 11.06
CA LYS A 438 16.06 -11.16 12.31
C LYS A 438 15.77 -9.66 12.16
N GLY A 439 14.60 -9.20 12.62
CA GLY A 439 14.26 -7.77 12.74
C GLY A 439 12.85 -7.44 12.25
N ALA A 440 11.94 -7.07 13.13
CA ALA A 440 10.55 -6.85 12.76
C ALA A 440 10.22 -5.37 12.53
N ARG A 441 9.55 -5.05 11.42
CA ARG A 441 8.79 -3.80 11.26
C ARG A 441 7.34 -4.19 10.93
N ASN A 442 6.36 -3.50 11.51
CA ASN A 442 4.91 -3.68 11.25
C ASN A 442 4.29 -5.05 11.60
N ALA A 443 4.93 -5.81 12.47
CA ALA A 443 4.38 -7.05 13.03
C ALA A 443 2.97 -6.95 13.66
N PRO A 444 2.52 -5.85 14.29
CA PRO A 444 1.17 -5.78 14.89
C PRO A 444 0.03 -6.09 13.92
N LEU A 445 0.22 -5.85 12.61
CA LEU A 445 -0.77 -6.16 11.58
C LEU A 445 -1.06 -7.66 11.43
N TRP A 446 -0.09 -8.51 11.75
CA TRP A 446 -0.25 -9.97 11.72
C TRP A 446 -1.19 -10.48 12.81
N SER A 447 -1.54 -9.66 13.82
CA SER A 447 -2.55 -10.02 14.81
C SER A 447 -3.92 -10.32 14.19
N ALA A 448 -4.19 -9.83 12.98
CA ALA A 448 -5.43 -10.09 12.25
C ALA A 448 -5.67 -11.59 12.00
N VAL A 449 -4.63 -12.40 11.81
CA VAL A 449 -4.78 -13.85 11.59
C VAL A 449 -4.95 -14.62 12.89
N LEU A 450 -4.55 -14.07 14.03
CA LEU A 450 -4.55 -14.81 15.29
C LEU A 450 -5.99 -15.08 15.79
N PRO A 451 -6.23 -16.21 16.48
CA PRO A 451 -7.42 -16.41 17.28
C PRO A 451 -7.56 -15.32 18.36
N PRO A 452 -8.78 -14.88 18.73
CA PRO A 452 -8.99 -13.82 19.71
C PRO A 452 -8.18 -13.99 21.00
N ASP A 453 -8.19 -15.19 21.58
CA ASP A 453 -7.46 -15.58 22.81
C ASP A 453 -5.94 -15.37 22.72
N GLN A 454 -5.37 -15.34 21.51
CA GLN A 454 -3.93 -15.18 21.28
C GLN A 454 -3.54 -13.74 20.92
N ARG A 455 -4.48 -12.87 20.57
CA ARG A 455 -4.17 -11.53 20.05
C ARG A 455 -3.63 -10.58 21.11
N ALA A 456 -4.18 -10.59 22.34
CA ALA A 456 -3.69 -9.71 23.41
C ALA A 456 -2.24 -10.03 23.77
N SER A 457 -1.91 -11.31 23.98
CA SER A 457 -0.54 -11.73 24.30
C SER A 457 0.44 -11.36 23.18
N TYR A 458 0.03 -11.51 21.93
CA TYR A 458 0.85 -11.10 20.78
C TYR A 458 1.09 -9.59 20.74
N LEU A 459 0.07 -8.77 21.00
CA LEU A 459 0.25 -7.33 21.05
C LEU A 459 1.07 -6.86 22.23
N MET A 460 0.92 -7.45 23.42
CA MET A 460 1.76 -7.11 24.56
C MET A 460 3.22 -7.40 24.25
N MET A 461 3.51 -8.58 23.67
CA MET A 461 4.85 -8.91 23.18
C MET A 461 5.36 -7.88 22.16
N GLN A 462 4.50 -7.39 21.25
CA GLN A 462 4.87 -6.33 20.32
C GLN A 462 5.11 -4.98 21.02
N GLN A 463 4.26 -4.58 21.95
CA GLN A 463 4.42 -3.34 22.71
C GLN A 463 5.70 -3.37 23.54
N ASP A 464 6.05 -4.51 24.13
CA ASP A 464 7.32 -4.70 24.84
C ASP A 464 8.54 -4.52 23.92
N ILE A 465 8.48 -5.07 22.71
CA ILE A 465 9.50 -4.86 21.67
C ILE A 465 9.54 -3.38 21.24
N LEU A 466 8.39 -2.73 21.17
CA LEU A 466 8.21 -1.36 20.69
C LEU A 466 8.30 -0.29 21.78
N HIS A 467 8.47 -0.63 23.06
CA HIS A 467 8.59 0.33 24.17
C HIS A 467 9.75 1.34 24.02
N HIS A 468 10.58 1.17 22.99
CA HIS A 468 11.69 2.04 22.62
C HIS A 468 11.44 2.87 21.35
N ALA A 469 10.24 2.83 20.77
CA ALA A 469 9.88 3.55 19.54
C ALA A 469 8.55 4.33 19.70
N PRO A 470 8.38 5.47 19.01
CA PRO A 470 7.10 6.15 18.95
C PRO A 470 6.04 5.25 18.29
N PRO A 471 4.78 5.30 18.76
CA PRO A 471 3.68 4.54 18.18
C PRO A 471 3.43 4.99 16.74
N ARG A 472 2.98 4.06 15.91
CA ARG A 472 2.64 4.29 14.50
C ARG A 472 1.19 3.88 14.24
N GLY A 473 0.64 4.30 13.10
CA GLY A 473 -0.69 3.87 12.67
C GLY A 473 -0.86 2.34 12.60
N SER A 474 0.17 1.59 12.22
CA SER A 474 0.14 0.12 12.17
C SER A 474 0.00 -0.52 13.56
N ASP A 475 0.56 0.11 14.59
CA ASP A 475 0.46 -0.35 15.98
C ASP A 475 -0.99 -0.14 16.49
N LEU A 476 -1.62 0.98 16.12
CA LEU A 476 -3.03 1.27 16.39
C LEU A 476 -3.97 0.25 15.71
N LEU A 477 -3.69 -0.10 14.45
CA LEU A 477 -4.47 -1.13 13.76
C LEU A 477 -4.30 -2.50 14.39
N GLY A 478 -3.09 -2.86 14.83
CA GLY A 478 -2.88 -4.07 15.63
C GLY A 478 -3.75 -4.09 16.89
N ALA A 479 -3.76 -2.98 17.65
CA ALA A 479 -4.62 -2.81 18.84
C ALA A 479 -6.11 -2.99 18.52
N ALA A 480 -6.58 -2.46 17.38
CA ALA A 480 -7.98 -2.65 16.96
C ALA A 480 -8.34 -4.12 16.73
N TYR A 481 -7.42 -4.94 16.20
CA TYR A 481 -7.66 -6.36 15.99
C TYR A 481 -7.64 -7.18 17.28
N ALA A 482 -6.81 -6.83 18.27
CA ALA A 482 -6.70 -7.61 19.50
C ALA A 482 -7.82 -7.41 20.51
N ASP A 483 -8.50 -6.26 20.49
CA ASP A 483 -9.64 -6.01 21.39
C ASP A 483 -10.89 -6.85 21.06
N ALA A 484 -10.78 -7.86 20.18
CA ALA A 484 -11.82 -8.85 19.90
C ALA A 484 -12.05 -9.87 21.05
N LEU A 485 -11.55 -9.58 22.26
CA LEU A 485 -11.39 -10.51 23.36
C LEU A 485 -12.55 -10.58 24.35
N SER A 486 -13.74 -10.13 23.98
CA SER A 486 -14.91 -10.39 24.82
C SER A 486 -16.14 -10.79 24.02
N PRO A 487 -16.63 -12.02 24.22
CA PRO A 487 -18.00 -12.33 23.87
C PRO A 487 -18.88 -11.60 24.87
N SER A 488 -19.37 -10.41 24.54
CA SER A 488 -20.49 -9.82 25.27
C SER A 488 -21.59 -9.36 24.32
N SER A 489 -22.77 -9.90 24.59
CA SER A 489 -24.08 -9.65 23.97
C SER A 489 -24.25 -10.12 22.52
N SER A 490 -24.89 -11.28 22.40
CA SER A 490 -25.82 -11.63 21.34
C SER A 490 -26.38 -10.42 20.59
N ILE A 491 -26.14 -10.36 19.29
CA ILE A 491 -27.09 -9.77 18.35
C ILE A 491 -28.44 -10.42 18.66
N PRO A 492 -29.51 -9.69 18.99
CA PRO A 492 -30.81 -10.31 19.17
C PRO A 492 -31.17 -11.01 17.87
N ALA A 493 -31.34 -12.33 17.94
CA ALA A 493 -31.88 -13.11 16.85
C ALA A 493 -33.18 -12.44 16.40
N SER A 494 -33.24 -12.20 15.09
CA SER A 494 -34.37 -11.68 14.36
C SER A 494 -35.71 -12.17 14.89
N VAL A 495 -36.63 -11.21 15.00
CA VAL A 495 -38.09 -11.38 15.06
C VAL A 495 -38.52 -12.60 14.24
N THR A 496 -39.14 -13.55 14.94
CA THR A 496 -39.81 -14.71 14.34
C THR A 496 -40.90 -14.21 13.38
N PRO A 497 -40.95 -14.66 12.12
CA PRO A 497 -42.09 -14.37 11.28
C PRO A 497 -43.29 -15.16 11.79
N THR A 498 -44.35 -14.46 12.19
CA THR A 498 -45.66 -15.03 12.44
C THR A 498 -46.17 -15.69 11.16
N THR A 499 -46.43 -16.98 11.27
CA THR A 499 -47.13 -17.80 10.29
C THR A 499 -48.53 -17.24 10.07
N SER A 500 -48.76 -16.65 8.89
CA SER A 500 -50.10 -16.46 8.34
C SER A 500 -50.29 -17.43 7.18
N THR A 501 -51.33 -18.24 7.31
CA THR A 501 -51.84 -19.19 6.32
C THR A 501 -52.37 -18.44 5.09
N PRO A 502 -52.16 -18.93 3.85
CA PRO A 502 -52.74 -18.31 2.67
C PRO A 502 -54.16 -18.81 2.44
N SER A 503 -55.12 -17.89 2.42
CA SER A 503 -56.44 -18.10 1.82
C SER A 503 -56.35 -17.95 0.31
N SER A 504 -56.84 -18.96 -0.40
CA SER A 504 -57.05 -18.98 -1.84
C SER A 504 -58.06 -17.92 -2.30
N SER A 505 -57.72 -17.19 -3.36
CA SER A 505 -58.71 -16.80 -4.38
C SER A 505 -58.02 -16.37 -5.68
N ASN A 506 -58.59 -16.86 -6.78
CA ASN A 506 -58.22 -16.67 -8.17
C ASN A 506 -58.42 -15.23 -8.66
N GLY A 507 -57.65 -14.80 -9.65
CA GLY A 507 -58.02 -13.63 -10.45
C GLY A 507 -56.94 -13.10 -11.40
N SER A 508 -56.86 -13.68 -12.59
CA SER A 508 -56.69 -13.03 -13.91
C SER A 508 -55.56 -12.02 -14.18
N SER A 509 -54.69 -12.39 -15.13
CA SER A 509 -53.78 -11.56 -15.96
C SER A 509 -54.55 -10.44 -16.74
N PRO A 510 -53.90 -9.38 -17.27
CA PRO A 510 -52.86 -9.47 -18.31
C PRO A 510 -51.65 -8.53 -18.19
N SER A 511 -50.57 -8.90 -18.88
CA SER A 511 -49.42 -8.07 -19.26
C SER A 511 -49.84 -6.82 -20.06
N PRO A 512 -48.95 -5.80 -20.16
CA PRO A 512 -48.14 -5.76 -21.37
C PRO A 512 -46.68 -5.30 -21.17
N THR A 513 -45.88 -5.82 -22.09
CA THR A 513 -44.60 -5.34 -22.62
C THR A 513 -44.53 -3.83 -22.86
N ALA A 514 -43.41 -3.21 -22.51
CA ALA A 514 -42.88 -2.04 -23.22
C ALA A 514 -41.36 -1.96 -23.10
N SER A 515 -40.69 -2.27 -24.21
CA SER A 515 -39.29 -1.97 -24.51
C SER A 515 -39.11 -0.47 -24.71
N LEU A 516 -38.01 0.10 -24.22
CA LEU A 516 -37.50 1.40 -24.68
C LEU A 516 -35.97 1.37 -24.76
N THR A 517 -35.51 1.13 -25.97
CA THR A 517 -34.19 1.48 -26.50
C THR A 517 -34.19 2.94 -26.93
N THR A 518 -33.18 3.73 -26.51
CA THR A 518 -32.58 4.78 -27.36
C THR A 518 -31.17 5.14 -26.85
N PRO A 519 -30.21 5.41 -27.76
CA PRO A 519 -28.83 5.76 -27.46
C PRO A 519 -28.64 7.28 -27.32
N LEU A 520 -27.57 7.70 -26.65
CA LEU A 520 -27.03 9.05 -26.76
C LEU A 520 -25.53 8.94 -27.09
N ASN A 521 -25.23 9.29 -28.35
CA ASN A 521 -23.96 9.89 -28.74
C ASN A 521 -24.11 11.40 -28.56
N ASP A 522 -23.18 12.00 -27.83
CA ASP A 522 -22.35 13.14 -28.25
C ASP A 522 -21.15 13.26 -27.31
#